data_AF-A0A953DKK7-F1
#
_entry.id   AF-A0A953DKK7-F1
#
_cell.length_a   1.000
_cell.length_b   1.000
_cell.length_c   1.000
_cell.angle_alpha   90.00
_cell.angle_beta   90.00
_cell.angle_gamma   90.00
#
_symmetry.space_group_name_H-M   'P 1'
#
loop_
_entity.id
_entity.type
_entity.pdbx_description
1 polymer ?
#
loop_
_entity_poly.entity_id
_entity_poly.type
_entity_poly.pdbx_seq_one_letter_code
_entity_poly.pdbx_strand_id
1 'polypeptide(L)'
;MQTSLEHDSLEEASADLLAFVLAPQNWVMLSELRARPELRPGQNPAYQRTVGKLRICASVDVTPTLDVFLRIAFRAPGLTPNRAADHLAEFISPRIPLLRNSEWQVQVDSRGWTHFMRRYAGTTLEA
;
A
#
# COMPACT_ATOMS: atom_id res chain seq x y z
N MET A 1 -5.95 15.33 -15.32
CA MET A 1 -4.90 14.41 -14.82
C MET A 1 -4.59 14.82 -13.40
N GLN A 2 -4.99 14.02 -12.41
CA GLN A 2 -4.67 14.30 -11.01
C GLN A 2 -3.30 13.65 -10.73
N THR A 3 -2.32 14.47 -10.37
CA THR A 3 -0.96 14.02 -10.05
C THR A 3 -0.92 13.48 -8.62
N SER A 4 -0.08 12.48 -8.33
CA SER A 4 0.15 12.02 -6.95
C SER A 4 0.63 13.19 -6.08
N LEU A 5 0.17 13.25 -4.83
CA LEU A 5 0.56 14.30 -3.89
C LEU A 5 2.03 14.13 -3.45
N GLU A 6 2.75 15.25 -3.38
CA GLU A 6 4.14 15.35 -2.94
C GLU A 6 4.19 15.81 -1.48
N HIS A 7 5.08 15.22 -0.69
CA HIS A 7 5.29 15.54 0.73
C HIS A 7 6.78 15.73 1.03
N ASP A 8 7.07 16.48 2.09
CA ASP A 8 8.42 16.81 2.51
C ASP A 8 9.08 15.66 3.28
N SER A 9 8.30 14.74 3.86
CA SER A 9 8.79 13.60 4.62
C SER A 9 8.00 12.31 4.41
N LEU A 10 8.63 11.17 4.70
CA LEU A 10 7.97 9.86 4.68
C LEU A 10 6.92 9.75 5.79
N GLU A 11 7.11 10.44 6.91
CA GLU A 11 6.14 10.49 8.00
C GLU A 11 4.82 11.15 7.57
N GLU A 12 4.88 12.31 6.92
CA GLU A 12 3.69 13.00 6.41
C GLU A 12 2.99 12.19 5.33
N ALA A 13 3.76 11.67 4.36
CA ALA A 13 3.22 10.81 3.31
C ALA A 13 2.57 9.54 3.89
N SER A 14 3.16 8.96 4.95
CA SER A 14 2.60 7.83 5.68
C SER A 14 1.29 8.21 6.36
N ALA A 15 1.28 9.27 7.16
CA ALA A 15 0.10 9.68 7.92
C ALA A 15 -1.10 9.94 6.98
N ASP A 16 -0.88 10.69 5.91
CA ASP A 16 -1.91 11.01 4.92
C ASP A 16 -2.37 9.77 4.14
N LEU A 17 -1.44 8.98 3.62
CA LEU A 17 -1.80 7.81 2.82
C LEU A 17 -2.46 6.71 3.66
N LEU A 18 -2.00 6.47 4.88
CA LEU A 18 -2.62 5.51 5.80
C LEU A 18 -4.00 5.96 6.25
N ALA A 19 -4.20 7.23 6.58
CA ALA A 19 -5.52 7.76 6.92
C ALA A 19 -6.53 7.52 5.77
N PHE A 20 -6.08 7.65 4.52
CA PHE A 20 -6.90 7.37 3.35
C PHE A 20 -7.18 5.86 3.16
N VAL A 21 -6.14 5.02 3.04
CA VAL A 21 -6.32 3.61 2.63
C VAL A 21 -6.92 2.72 3.71
N LEU A 22 -6.82 3.12 4.99
CA LEU A 22 -7.40 2.36 6.09
C LEU A 22 -8.91 2.61 6.24
N ALA A 23 -9.46 3.65 5.61
CA ALA A 23 -10.89 3.90 5.59
C ALA A 23 -11.62 2.88 4.69
N PRO A 24 -12.61 2.11 5.19
CA PRO A 24 -13.24 1.00 4.45
C PRO A 24 -13.78 1.34 3.06
N GLN A 25 -14.26 2.57 2.85
CA GLN A 25 -14.76 3.04 1.56
C GLN A 25 -13.68 3.15 0.46
N ASN A 26 -12.40 3.12 0.85
CA ASN A 26 -11.25 3.16 -0.06
C ASN A 26 -10.60 1.78 -0.22
N TRP A 27 -11.24 0.72 0.30
CA TRP A 27 -10.72 -0.64 0.13
C TRP A 27 -10.94 -1.12 -1.29
N VAL A 28 -9.98 -1.91 -1.78
CA VAL A 28 -9.91 -2.32 -3.17
C VAL A 28 -10.39 -3.76 -3.27
N MET A 29 -11.55 -3.96 -3.88
CA MET A 29 -12.09 -5.29 -4.16
C MET A 29 -11.32 -5.91 -5.33
N LEU A 30 -10.55 -6.96 -5.09
CA LEU A 30 -9.73 -7.59 -6.13
C LEU A 30 -10.57 -8.25 -7.23
N SER A 31 -11.82 -8.60 -6.95
CA SER A 31 -12.80 -9.03 -7.95
C SER A 31 -13.12 -7.91 -8.93
N GLU A 32 -13.30 -6.67 -8.46
CA GLU A 32 -13.60 -5.50 -9.29
C GLU A 32 -12.42 -5.09 -10.16
N LEU A 33 -11.19 -5.19 -9.66
CA LEU A 33 -9.99 -4.88 -10.44
C LEU A 33 -9.79 -5.78 -11.68
N ARG A 34 -10.38 -6.98 -11.70
CA ARG A 34 -10.38 -7.81 -12.92
C ARG A 34 -11.28 -7.21 -13.98
N ALA A 35 -12.43 -6.68 -13.58
CA ALA A 35 -13.39 -6.06 -14.48
C ALA A 35 -12.97 -4.65 -14.90
N ARG A 36 -12.25 -3.93 -14.01
CA ARG A 36 -11.87 -2.52 -14.18
C ARG A 36 -10.40 -2.28 -13.83
N PRO A 37 -9.46 -2.64 -14.74
CA PRO A 37 -8.03 -2.49 -14.50
C PRO A 37 -7.58 -1.06 -14.19
N GLU A 38 -8.29 -0.05 -14.67
CA GLU A 38 -8.03 1.38 -14.46
C GLU A 38 -8.17 1.81 -13.00
N LEU A 39 -8.90 1.05 -12.18
CA LEU A 39 -9.06 1.30 -10.75
C LEU A 39 -7.86 0.82 -9.92
N ARG A 40 -6.86 0.20 -10.56
CA ARG A 40 -5.67 -0.31 -9.86
C ARG A 40 -4.96 0.80 -9.09
N PRO A 41 -4.55 0.58 -7.83
CA PRO A 41 -3.82 1.56 -7.03
C PRO A 41 -2.59 2.16 -7.73
N GLY A 42 -1.85 1.36 -8.50
CA GLY A 42 -0.70 1.82 -9.29
C GLY A 42 -1.03 2.79 -10.43
N GLN A 43 -2.31 2.93 -10.80
CA GLN A 43 -2.81 3.86 -11.83
C GLN A 43 -3.66 4.99 -11.24
N ASN A 44 -4.09 4.86 -9.98
CA ASN A 44 -4.89 5.86 -9.30
C ASN A 44 -4.02 6.72 -8.36
N PRO A 45 -3.92 8.04 -8.60
CA PRO A 45 -3.09 8.94 -7.80
C PRO A 45 -3.54 9.06 -6.35
N ALA A 46 -4.81 8.77 -6.03
CA ALA A 46 -5.32 8.80 -4.64
C ALA A 46 -4.58 7.80 -3.74
N TYR A 47 -4.13 6.68 -4.31
CA TYR A 47 -3.40 5.62 -3.62
C TYR A 47 -1.87 5.80 -3.66
N GLN A 48 -1.38 6.96 -4.12
CA GLN A 48 0.05 7.20 -4.32
C GLN A 48 0.52 8.49 -3.67
N ARG A 49 1.73 8.46 -3.09
CA ARG A 49 2.46 9.64 -2.60
C ARG A 49 3.88 9.65 -3.12
N THR A 50 4.47 10.82 -3.15
CA THR A 50 5.88 11.01 -3.53
C THR A 50 6.61 11.79 -2.45
N VAL A 51 7.81 11.32 -2.10
CA VAL A 51 8.75 12.01 -1.19
C VAL A 51 10.09 12.10 -1.91
N GLY A 52 10.40 13.26 -2.49
CA GLY A 52 11.52 13.42 -3.41
C GLY A 52 11.48 12.42 -4.57
N LYS A 53 12.42 11.45 -4.61
CA LYS A 53 12.48 10.41 -5.65
C LYS A 53 11.72 9.13 -5.28
N LEU A 54 11.26 9.01 -4.05
CA LEU A 54 10.55 7.83 -3.55
C LEU A 54 9.07 7.94 -3.89
N ARG A 55 8.59 7.05 -4.74
CA ARG A 55 7.16 6.85 -4.97
C ARG A 55 6.65 5.76 -4.07
N ILE A 56 5.51 6.01 -3.47
CA ILE A 56 4.84 5.13 -2.52
C ILE A 56 3.45 4.85 -3.08
N CYS A 57 3.02 3.60 -3.01
CA CYS A 57 1.65 3.20 -3.29
C CYS A 57 1.17 2.32 -2.15
N ALA A 58 -0.03 2.55 -1.63
CA ALA A 58 -0.61 1.70 -0.60
C ALA A 58 -2.07 1.40 -0.93
N SER A 59 -2.56 0.24 -0.50
CA SER A 59 -3.96 -0.14 -0.60
C SER A 59 -4.31 -1.18 0.46
N VAL A 60 -5.58 -1.24 0.82
CA VAL A 60 -6.17 -2.40 1.50
C VAL A 60 -6.90 -3.21 0.45
N ASP A 61 -6.39 -4.40 0.17
CA ASP A 61 -6.93 -5.32 -0.84
C ASP A 61 -7.87 -6.32 -0.16
N VAL A 62 -9.09 -6.47 -0.70
CA VAL A 62 -10.07 -7.47 -0.27
C VAL A 62 -10.17 -8.54 -1.34
N THR A 63 -9.88 -9.77 -0.95
CA THR A 63 -9.99 -10.94 -1.83
C THR A 63 -11.46 -11.38 -2.00
N PRO A 64 -11.79 -12.18 -3.03
CA PRO A 64 -13.12 -12.79 -3.13
C PRO A 64 -13.51 -13.69 -1.95
N THR A 65 -12.54 -14.21 -1.19
CA THR A 65 -12.74 -14.99 0.04
C THR A 65 -12.83 -14.13 1.30
N LEU A 66 -12.92 -12.80 1.15
CA LEU A 66 -12.99 -11.80 2.22
C LEU A 66 -11.74 -11.72 3.12
N ASP A 67 -10.61 -12.29 2.68
CA ASP A 67 -9.32 -11.99 3.29
C ASP A 67 -8.88 -10.56 2.95
N VAL A 68 -8.39 -9.84 3.96
CA VAL A 68 -8.01 -8.42 3.87
C VAL A 68 -6.50 -8.27 4.05
N PHE A 69 -5.86 -7.65 3.06
CA PHE A 69 -4.41 -7.46 3.02
C PHE A 69 -4.05 -5.98 2.93
N LEU A 70 -3.09 -5.55 3.74
CA LEU A 70 -2.41 -4.27 3.53
C LEU A 70 -1.28 -4.49 2.54
N ARG A 71 -1.34 -3.79 1.41
CA ARG A 71 -0.28 -3.73 0.41
C ARG A 71 0.38 -2.36 0.46
N ILE A 72 1.70 -2.33 0.53
CA ILE A 72 2.50 -1.11 0.43
C ILE A 72 3.62 -1.39 -0.57
N ALA A 73 3.82 -0.51 -1.53
CA ALA A 73 4.83 -0.64 -2.56
C ALA A 73 5.67 0.63 -2.66
N PHE A 74 6.96 0.44 -2.88
CA PHE A 74 7.93 1.52 -3.04
C PHE A 74 8.64 1.42 -4.37
N ARG A 75 8.94 2.57 -4.96
CA ARG A 75 9.75 2.67 -6.18
C ARG A 75 10.61 3.92 -6.14
N ALA A 76 11.91 3.73 -6.32
CA ALA A 76 12.88 4.80 -6.54
C ALA A 76 14.02 4.29 -7.42
N PRO A 77 14.76 5.17 -8.13
CA PRO A 77 15.95 4.76 -8.87
C PRO A 77 16.97 4.06 -7.96
N GLY A 78 17.39 2.85 -8.31
CA GLY A 78 18.36 2.07 -7.53
C GLY A 78 17.85 1.55 -6.19
N LEU A 79 16.53 1.55 -5.95
CA LEU A 79 15.94 1.01 -4.73
C LEU A 79 16.16 -0.50 -4.65
N THR A 80 16.78 -0.97 -3.57
CA THR A 80 16.95 -2.39 -3.28
C THR A 80 15.86 -2.89 -2.35
N PRO A 81 15.55 -4.20 -2.32
CA PRO A 81 14.56 -4.75 -1.40
C PRO A 81 14.84 -4.43 0.07
N ASN A 82 16.11 -4.47 0.50
CA ASN A 82 16.49 -4.15 1.88
C ASN A 82 16.18 -2.68 2.23
N ARG A 83 16.55 -1.73 1.36
CA ARG A 83 16.21 -0.31 1.58
C ARG A 83 14.71 -0.05 1.54
N ALA A 84 13.98 -0.78 0.69
CA ALA A 84 12.53 -0.70 0.65
C ALA A 84 11.90 -1.24 1.95
N ALA A 85 12.52 -2.23 2.60
CA ALA A 85 12.08 -2.73 3.90
C ALA A 85 12.35 -1.71 5.03
N ASP A 86 13.45 -0.96 4.96
CA ASP A 86 13.70 0.16 5.88
C ASP A 86 12.60 1.24 5.74
N HIS A 87 12.25 1.60 4.50
CA HIS A 87 11.13 2.52 4.23
C HIS A 87 9.79 1.96 4.71
N LEU A 88 9.55 0.66 4.56
CA LEU A 88 8.35 0.02 5.10
C LEU A 88 8.27 0.19 6.62
N ALA A 89 9.38 -0.08 7.32
CA ALA A 89 9.44 0.00 8.77
C ALA A 89 9.16 1.43 9.27
N GLU A 90 9.75 2.44 8.61
CA GLU A 90 9.47 3.85 8.88
C GLU A 90 8.01 4.21 8.55
N PHE A 91 7.49 3.76 7.41
CA PHE A 91 6.14 4.05 6.95
C PHE A 91 5.06 3.51 7.89
N ILE A 92 5.25 2.36 8.54
CA ILE A 92 4.22 1.75 9.41
C ILE A 92 4.35 2.09 10.89
N SER A 93 5.50 2.63 11.32
CA SER A 93 5.76 2.98 12.73
C SER A 93 5.04 4.28 13.12
N PRO A 94 4.31 4.41 14.25
CA PRO A 94 3.69 3.43 15.16
C PRO A 94 2.15 3.30 14.95
N ARG A 95 1.65 3.36 13.70
CA ARG A 95 0.26 3.79 13.41
C ARG A 95 -0.74 2.70 13.00
N ILE A 96 -0.35 1.42 12.97
CA ILE A 96 -1.21 0.38 12.36
C ILE A 96 -1.39 -0.84 13.29
N PRO A 97 -2.64 -1.24 13.61
CA PRO A 97 -2.92 -2.49 14.30
C PRO A 97 -2.70 -3.67 13.34
N LEU A 98 -1.44 -4.05 13.13
CA LEU A 98 -1.10 -5.22 12.33
C LEU A 98 -1.37 -6.49 13.12
N LEU A 99 -1.94 -7.51 12.47
CA LEU A 99 -2.11 -8.83 13.08
C LEU A 99 -0.79 -9.39 13.60
N ARG A 100 -0.79 -9.85 14.85
CA ARG A 100 0.36 -10.52 15.48
C ARG A 100 0.69 -11.80 14.70
N ASN A 101 1.99 -12.12 14.60
CA ASN A 101 2.51 -13.32 13.93
C ASN A 101 2.25 -13.42 12.41
N SER A 102 1.80 -12.35 11.76
CA SER A 102 1.74 -12.28 10.29
C SER A 102 3.05 -11.74 9.72
N GLU A 103 3.61 -12.44 8.74
CA GLU A 103 4.82 -12.01 8.03
C GLU A 103 4.50 -11.09 6.86
N TRP A 104 5.47 -10.27 6.47
CA TRP A 104 5.43 -9.50 5.24
C TRP A 104 5.88 -10.38 4.07
N GLN A 105 5.03 -10.52 3.06
CA GLN A 105 5.39 -11.09 1.77
C GLN A 105 6.00 -9.99 0.90
N VAL A 106 7.09 -10.32 0.18
CA VAL A 106 7.82 -9.36 -0.65
C VAL A 106 7.82 -9.81 -2.11
N GLN A 107 7.50 -8.90 -3.03
CA GLN A 107 7.55 -9.13 -4.46
C GLN A 107 8.15 -7.92 -5.18
N VAL A 108 9.12 -8.14 -6.06
CA VAL A 108 9.61 -7.10 -6.98
C VAL A 108 8.99 -7.33 -8.35
N ASP A 109 8.37 -6.29 -8.93
CA ASP A 109 7.81 -6.38 -10.27
C ASP A 109 8.79 -5.88 -11.36
N SER A 110 8.46 -6.17 -12.62
CA SER A 110 9.27 -5.78 -13.78
C SER A 110 9.36 -4.27 -14.01
N ARG A 111 8.56 -3.47 -13.30
CA ARG A 111 8.55 -2.00 -13.38
C ARG A 111 9.40 -1.37 -12.27
N GLY A 112 10.01 -2.21 -11.42
CA GLY A 112 10.88 -1.80 -10.32
C GLY A 112 10.14 -1.37 -9.06
N TRP A 113 8.88 -1.77 -8.89
CA TRP A 113 8.21 -1.65 -7.59
C TRP A 113 8.59 -2.81 -6.69
N THR A 114 8.93 -2.50 -5.44
CA THR A 114 9.02 -3.51 -4.37
C THR A 114 7.74 -3.45 -3.56
N HIS A 115 6.94 -4.51 -3.65
CA HIS A 115 5.65 -4.68 -2.98
C HIS A 115 5.84 -5.46 -1.69
N PHE A 116 5.22 -4.98 -0.63
CA PHE A 116 5.09 -5.62 0.66
C PHE A 116 3.62 -5.87 0.93
N MET A 117 3.26 -7.10 1.29
CA MET A 117 1.89 -7.48 1.60
C MET A 117 1.81 -8.20 2.93
N ARG A 118 0.84 -7.83 3.76
CA ARG A 118 0.60 -8.50 5.03
C ARG A 118 -0.90 -8.53 5.32
N ARG A 119 -1.36 -9.59 5.99
CA ARG A 119 -2.74 -9.69 6.47
C ARG A 119 -3.03 -8.55 7.47
N TYR A 120 -4.08 -7.78 7.21
CA TYR A 120 -4.39 -6.56 7.99
C TYR A 120 -5.43 -6.80 9.09
N ALA A 121 -6.52 -7.53 8.79
CA ALA A 121 -7.62 -7.80 9.73
C ALA A 121 -7.87 -9.30 9.94
N GLY A 122 -8.24 -9.67 11.17
CA GLY A 122 -8.26 -11.04 11.66
C GLY A 122 -9.57 -11.81 11.51
N THR A 123 -10.66 -11.15 11.13
CA THR A 123 -11.98 -11.77 11.04
C THR A 123 -12.73 -11.19 9.86
N THR A 124 -13.46 -12.07 9.17
CA THR A 124 -14.42 -11.80 8.11
C THR A 124 -15.12 -10.46 8.35
N LEU A 125 -15.10 -9.56 7.36
CA LEU A 125 -16.02 -8.43 7.34
C LEU A 125 -17.43 -9.00 7.57
N GLU A 126 -18.03 -8.79 8.74
CA GLU A 126 -19.41 -9.19 8.95
C GLU A 126 -20.29 -8.31 8.06
N ALA A 127 -21.19 -8.98 7.33
CA ALA A 127 -22.11 -8.42 6.36
C ALA A 127 -23.25 -7.63 7.02
#